data_AF-A0A258BP18-F1
#
_entry.id   AF-A0A258BP18-F1
#
_cell.length_a   1.000
_cell.length_b   1.000
_cell.length_c   1.000
_cell.angle_alpha   90.00
_cell.angle_beta   90.00
_cell.angle_gamma   90.00
#
_symmetry.space_group_name_H-M   'P 1'
#
loop_
_entity.id
_entity.type
_entity.pdbx_description
1 polymer ?
#
loop_
_entity_poly.entity_id
_entity_poly.type
_entity_poly.pdbx_seq_one_letter_code
_entity_poly.pdbx_strand_id
1 'polypeptide(L)' 'MPSPHPQFLPLPGADLRFWPRIDLGMDSADLLGRLRDEVDWRQESITLFGKTHPQPRLICWMGDPGCRYRDTLC' A
#
# COMPACT_ATOMS: atom_id res chain seq x y z
N MET A 1 -1.63 -0.51 -26.87
CA MET A 1 -1.08 -1.07 -25.61
C MET A 1 -0.45 0.07 -24.84
N PRO A 2 -0.78 0.32 -23.56
CA PRO A 2 -0.12 1.36 -22.78
C PRO A 2 1.38 1.05 -22.65
N SER A 3 2.22 2.10 -22.68
CA SER A 3 3.67 2.00 -22.55
C SER A 3 4.07 1.45 -21.17
N PRO A 4 5.09 0.59 -21.07
CA PRO A 4 5.62 0.11 -19.79
C PRO A 4 6.44 1.17 -19.03
N HIS A 5 6.70 2.31 -19.66
CA HIS A 5 7.49 3.39 -19.08
C HIS A 5 6.65 4.29 -18.18
N PRO A 6 7.22 4.83 -17.10
CA PRO A 6 6.54 5.81 -16.27
C PRO A 6 6.19 7.07 -17.06
N GLN A 7 5.00 7.59 -16.81
CA GLN A 7 4.58 8.91 -17.26
C GLN A 7 4.86 9.91 -16.14
N PHE A 8 5.48 11.04 -16.48
CA PHE A 8 5.62 12.15 -15.53
C PHE A 8 4.30 12.90 -15.42
N LEU A 9 3.81 13.08 -14.20
CA LEU A 9 2.61 13.86 -13.93
C LEU A 9 3.02 15.20 -13.29
N PRO A 10 2.71 16.34 -13.94
CA PRO A 10 3.10 17.63 -13.42
C PRO A 10 2.29 17.94 -12.14
N LEU A 11 2.99 18.03 -11.01
CA LEU A 11 2.41 18.43 -9.73
C LEU A 11 3.36 19.45 -9.07
N PRO A 12 2.91 20.70 -8.81
CA PRO A 12 3.77 21.70 -8.18
C PRO A 12 4.33 21.19 -6.84
N GLY A 13 5.67 21.24 -6.69
CA GLY A 13 6.35 20.82 -5.47
C GLY A 13 6.48 19.31 -5.27
N ALA A 14 6.22 18.49 -6.29
CA ALA A 14 6.36 17.04 -6.20
C ALA A 14 6.85 16.40 -7.51
N ASP A 15 7.63 15.33 -7.37
CA ASP A 15 7.99 14.45 -8.47
C ASP A 15 7.03 13.26 -8.51
N LEU A 16 6.03 13.32 -9.39
CA LEU A 16 5.03 12.25 -9.53
C LEU A 16 5.25 11.46 -10.82
N ARG A 17 5.33 10.13 -10.68
CA ARG A 17 5.47 9.19 -11.80
C ARG A 17 4.36 8.15 -11.75
N PHE A 18 3.67 7.97 -12.86
CA PHE A 18 2.59 6.99 -13.02
C PHE A 18 3.03 5.84 -13.92
N TRP A 19 2.97 4.60 -13.42
CA TRP A 19 3.14 3.39 -14.23
C TRP A 19 1.77 2.81 -14.56
N PRO A 20 1.29 2.90 -15.82
CA PRO A 20 -0.02 2.37 -16.19
C PRO A 20 -0.11 0.85 -16.08
N ARG A 21 1.04 0.17 -16.14
CA ARG A 21 1.19 -1.28 -15.98
C ARG A 21 2.55 -1.57 -15.38
N ILE A 22 2.60 -2.58 -14.53
CA ILE A 22 3.81 -3.15 -13.95
C ILE A 22 3.80 -4.64 -14.31
N ASP A 23 4.95 -5.18 -14.70
CA ASP A 23 5.13 -6.62 -14.79
C ASP A 23 5.30 -7.18 -13.38
N LEU A 24 4.34 -7.99 -12.95
CA LEU A 24 4.29 -8.57 -11.61
C LEU A 24 5.00 -9.94 -11.54
N GLY A 25 5.53 -10.44 -12.67
CA GLY A 25 6.14 -11.77 -12.76
C GLY A 25 5.14 -12.93 -12.67
N MET A 26 3.85 -12.64 -12.51
CA MET A 26 2.74 -13.59 -12.52
C MET A 26 1.43 -12.89 -12.91
N ASP A 27 0.36 -13.66 -13.12
CA ASP A 27 -0.95 -13.10 -13.40
C ASP A 27 -1.47 -12.24 -12.24
N SER A 28 -2.08 -11.10 -12.57
CA SER A 28 -2.55 -10.14 -11.57
C SER A 28 -3.70 -10.66 -10.70
N ALA A 29 -4.58 -11.51 -11.24
CA ALA A 29 -5.70 -12.08 -10.48
C ALA A 29 -5.20 -13.14 -9.50
N ASP A 30 -4.23 -13.95 -9.93
CA ASP A 30 -3.57 -14.92 -9.06
C ASP A 30 -2.81 -14.23 -7.92
N LEU A 31 -2.04 -13.18 -8.22
CA LEU A 31 -1.34 -12.41 -7.20
C LEU A 31 -2.33 -11.76 -6.21
N LEU A 32 -3.43 -11.19 -6.70
CA LEU A 32 -4.46 -10.59 -5.85
C LEU A 32 -5.09 -11.64 -4.91
N GLY A 33 -5.40 -12.83 -5.43
CA GLY A 33 -5.93 -13.94 -4.62
C GLY A 33 -4.97 -14.31 -3.49
N ARG A 34 -3.69 -14.50 -3.82
CA ARG A 34 -2.66 -14.81 -2.82
C ARG A 34 -2.50 -13.72 -1.78
N LEU A 35 -2.42 -12.46 -2.18
CA LEU A 35 -2.31 -11.35 -1.25
C LEU A 35 -3.53 -11.27 -0.32
N ARG A 36 -4.75 -11.49 -0.83
CA ARG A 36 -5.97 -11.47 -0.03
C ARG A 36 -6.00 -12.59 1.01
N ASP A 37 -5.55 -13.78 0.63
CA ASP A 37 -5.77 -15.00 1.42
C ASP A 37 -4.56 -15.37 2.32
N GLU A 38 -3.34 -15.00 1.93
CA GLU A 38 -2.10 -15.38 2.64
C GLU A 38 -1.56 -14.28 3.59
N VAL A 39 -1.85 -13.00 3.32
CA VAL A 39 -1.37 -11.90 4.17
C VAL A 39 -2.24 -11.81 5.42
N ASP A 40 -1.60 -11.66 6.58
CA ASP A 40 -2.28 -11.47 7.87
C ASP A 40 -2.83 -10.03 7.98
N TRP A 41 -3.93 -9.79 7.26
CA TRP A 41 -4.64 -8.52 7.22
C TRP A 41 -5.36 -8.24 8.54
N ARG A 42 -5.12 -7.05 9.12
CA ARG A 42 -5.70 -6.64 10.39
C ARG A 42 -6.42 -5.31 10.27
N GLN A 43 -7.53 -5.16 10.98
CA GLN A 43 -8.18 -3.87 11.16
C GLN A 43 -7.63 -3.24 12.44
N GLU A 44 -6.77 -2.23 12.28
CA GLU A 44 -6.19 -1.52 13.40
C GLU A 44 -7.06 -0.33 13.83
N SER A 45 -6.89 0.11 15.08
CA SER A 45 -7.51 1.33 15.59
C SER A 45 -6.59 2.53 15.36
N ILE A 46 -7.19 3.69 15.09
CA ILE A 46 -6.48 4.96 14.97
C ILE A 46 -7.14 6.01 15.87
N THR A 47 -6.33 6.85 16.48
CA THR A 47 -6.81 8.00 17.25
C THR A 47 -6.72 9.27 16.41
N LEU A 48 -7.87 9.83 16.06
CA LEU A 48 -7.98 11.07 15.30
C LEU A 48 -8.75 12.09 16.13
N PHE A 49 -8.16 13.27 16.32
CA PHE A 49 -8.77 14.37 17.08
C PHE A 49 -9.28 13.94 18.46
N GLY A 50 -8.52 13.09 19.16
CA GLY A 50 -8.84 12.59 20.51
C GLY A 50 -9.90 11.50 20.55
N LYS A 51 -10.35 10.97 19.41
CA LYS A 51 -11.30 9.84 19.35
C LYS A 51 -10.67 8.64 18.65
N THR A 52 -10.89 7.46 19.21
CA THR A 52 -10.37 6.21 18.67
C THR A 52 -11.44 5.48 17.86
N HIS A 53 -11.09 5.11 16.64
CA HIS A 53 -11.98 4.42 15.71
C HIS A 53 -11.24 3.28 14.99
N PRO A 54 -11.93 2.18 14.61
CA PRO A 54 -11.34 1.22 13.69
C PRO A 54 -11.08 1.89 12.34
N GLN A 55 -9.92 1.63 11.75
CA GLN A 55 -9.60 2.15 10.42
C GLN A 55 -10.53 1.51 9.37
N PRO A 56 -10.98 2.27 8.34
CA PRO A 56 -11.85 1.75 7.29
C PRO A 56 -11.07 0.97 6.22
N ARG A 57 -10.00 0.28 6.62
CA ARG A 57 -9.14 -0.56 5.76
C ARG A 57 -8.45 -1.62 6.60
N LEU A 58 -7.98 -2.67 5.94
CA LEU A 58 -7.07 -3.63 6.54
C LEU A 58 -5.62 -3.25 6.23
N ILE A 59 -4.73 -3.60 7.14
CA ILE A 59 -3.30 -3.31 7.10
C ILE A 59 -2.55 -4.57 7.56
N CYS A 60 -1.39 -4.82 6.95
CA CYS A 60 -0.39 -5.73 7.46
C CYS A 60 0.96 -5.03 7.37
N TRP A 61 1.71 -5.02 8.47
CA TRP A 61 3.08 -4.51 8.46
C TRP A 61 4.05 -5.66 8.24
N MET A 62 4.82 -5.58 7.15
CA MET A 62 5.89 -6.53 6.82
C MET A 62 7.19 -5.77 6.58
N GLY A 63 8.28 -6.29 7.12
CA GLY A 63 9.63 -5.73 6.97
C GLY A 63 10.69 -6.73 7.42
N ASP A 64 11.94 -6.47 7.03
CA ASP A 64 13.06 -7.32 7.40
C ASP A 64 13.28 -7.35 8.92
N PRO A 65 13.96 -8.39 9.46
CA PRO A 65 14.30 -8.44 10.87
C PRO A 65 15.01 -7.17 11.34
N GLY A 66 14.45 -6.53 12.38
CA GLY A 66 14.97 -5.28 12.93
C GLY A 66 14.37 -4.00 12.33
N CYS A 67 13.58 -4.10 11.26
CA CYS A 67 12.76 -2.98 10.80
C CYS A 67 11.75 -2.61 11.89
N ARG A 68 11.54 -1.31 12.09
CA ARG A 68 10.53 -0.78 12.98
C ARG A 68 9.83 0.36 12.26
N TYR A 69 8.52 0.24 12.15
CA TYR A 69 7.67 1.34 11.77
C TYR A 69 6.99 1.86 13.04
N ARG A 70 7.06 3.17 13.24
CA ARG A 70 6.34 3.84 14.33
C ARG A 70 5.21 4.63 13.71
N ASP A 71 4.00 4.08 13.81
CA ASP A 71 2.82 4.90 13.66
C ASP A 71 2.66 5.71 14.95
N THR A 72 2.55 7.04 14.82
CA THR A 72 2.42 7.94 15.99
C THR A 72 0.96 8.23 16.30
N LEU A 73 0.03 7.58 15.59
CA LEU A 73 -1.42 7.80 15.66
C LEU A 73 -2.21 6.59 16.20
N CYS A 74 -1.51 5.51 16.59
CA CYS A 74 -2.08 4.37 17.32
C CYS A 74 -2.22 4.69 18.81
#